data_AF-A0AA92YCP6-F1
#
_entry.id   AF-A0AA92YCP6-F1
#
_cell.length_a   1.000
_cell.length_b   1.000
_cell.length_c   1.000
_cell.angle_alpha   90.00
_cell.angle_beta   90.00
_cell.angle_gamma   90.00
#
_symmetry.space_group_name_H-M   'P 1'
#
loop_
_entity.id
_entity.type
_entity.pdbx_description
1 polymer ?
#
loop_
_entity_poly.entity_id
_entity_poly.type
_entity_poly.pdbx_seq_one_letter_code
_entity_poly.pdbx_strand_id
1 'polypeptide(L)'
;MLIFRTKKKTNKLVPTLVTNGLKERHLRIIWATWHLTSFFGWCIGTLLIKIALDQNLVSKELLKFIIASISISMFCSSILVFTATKGKHPGWIILLGISILTFLGT
;
A
#
# COMPACT_ATOMS: atom_id res chain seq x y z
N MET A 1 5.85 15.01 2.60
CA MET A 1 7.16 14.34 2.43
C MET A 1 8.14 15.26 1.70
N LEU A 2 9.20 15.68 2.38
CA LEU A 2 10.13 16.75 1.96
C LEU A 2 10.97 16.42 0.72
N ILE A 3 11.33 15.15 0.53
CA ILE A 3 12.23 14.69 -0.56
C ILE A 3 11.65 14.97 -1.97
N PHE A 4 10.33 14.81 -2.15
CA PHE A 4 9.67 15.07 -3.43
C PHE A 4 9.09 16.48 -3.55
N ARG A 5 9.21 17.33 -2.52
CA ARG A 5 8.57 18.66 -2.49
C ARG A 5 9.08 19.55 -3.63
N THR A 6 10.35 19.42 -3.98
CA THR A 6 11.01 20.13 -5.09
C THR A 6 10.71 19.52 -6.47
N LYS A 7 10.11 18.32 -6.53
CA LYS A 7 9.75 17.61 -7.77
C LYS A 7 8.23 17.53 -8.01
N LYS A 8 7.44 18.32 -7.29
CA LYS A 8 5.98 18.45 -7.48
C LYS A 8 5.66 19.73 -8.23
N LYS A 9 4.85 19.64 -9.28
CA LYS A 9 4.18 20.82 -9.85
C LYS A 9 3.11 21.26 -8.85
N THR A 10 2.96 22.57 -8.63
CA THR A 10 1.91 23.15 -7.77
C THR A 10 0.57 22.49 -8.12
N ASN A 11 -0.18 22.04 -7.10
CA ASN A 11 -1.44 21.27 -7.19
C ASN A 11 -1.39 19.76 -7.54
N LYS A 12 -0.23 19.11 -7.65
CA LYS A 12 -0.17 17.63 -7.85
C LYS A 12 0.34 16.88 -6.63
N LEU A 13 -0.47 15.92 -6.16
CA LEU A 13 -0.11 14.99 -5.06
C LEU A 13 1.08 14.10 -5.46
N VAL A 14 1.07 13.62 -6.70
CA VAL A 14 2.10 12.76 -7.29
C VAL A 14 3.18 13.62 -7.94
N PRO A 15 4.48 13.37 -7.67
CA PRO A 15 5.55 14.17 -8.24
C PRO A 15 5.70 13.89 -9.74
N THR A 16 5.75 14.96 -10.54
CA THR A 16 5.79 14.89 -12.02
C THR A 16 6.93 15.69 -12.64
N LEU A 17 7.66 16.49 -11.85
CA LEU A 17 8.81 17.24 -12.36
C LEU A 17 10.02 16.31 -12.42
N VAL A 18 10.60 16.21 -13.60
CA VAL A 18 11.75 15.35 -13.86
C VAL A 18 12.91 16.18 -14.38
N THR A 19 14.07 15.94 -13.80
CA THR A 19 15.38 16.47 -14.23
C THR A 19 15.99 15.48 -15.21
N ASN A 20 16.77 15.97 -16.19
CA ASN A 20 17.23 15.34 -17.46
C ASN A 20 17.76 13.87 -17.48
N GLY A 21 17.66 13.08 -16.42
CA GLY A 21 18.03 11.66 -16.39
C GLY A 21 16.94 10.68 -15.92
N LEU A 22 15.84 11.13 -15.29
CA LEU A 22 14.76 10.23 -14.86
C LEU A 22 13.50 10.42 -15.70
N LYS A 23 12.80 9.32 -16.01
CA LYS A 23 11.45 9.38 -16.58
C LYS A 23 10.43 9.58 -15.46
N GLU A 24 9.37 10.35 -15.74
CA GLU A 24 8.27 10.59 -14.79
C GLU A 24 7.72 9.29 -14.20
N ARG A 25 7.64 8.22 -15.00
CA ARG A 25 7.19 6.88 -14.58
C ARG A 25 8.01 6.31 -13.41
N HIS A 26 9.34 6.46 -13.43
CA HIS A 26 10.19 5.94 -12.36
C HIS A 26 9.98 6.72 -11.06
N LEU A 27 9.86 8.04 -11.15
CA LEU A 27 9.58 8.90 -10.00
C LEU A 27 8.23 8.54 -9.35
N ARG A 28 7.21 8.26 -10.17
CA ARG A 28 5.88 7.84 -9.69
C ARG A 28 5.91 6.47 -9.00
N ILE A 29 6.68 5.52 -9.50
CA ILE A 29 6.84 4.20 -8.86
C ILE A 29 7.57 4.32 -7.53
N ILE A 30 8.67 5.08 -7.46
CA ILE A 30 9.42 5.30 -6.22
C ILE A 30 8.54 5.99 -5.16
N TRP A 31 7.70 6.94 -5.58
CA TRP A 31 6.73 7.56 -4.70
C TRP A 31 5.68 6.55 -4.22
N ALA A 32 5.17 5.70 -5.11
CA ALA A 32 4.20 4.67 -4.77
C ALA A 32 4.76 3.65 -3.78
N THR A 33 5.97 3.13 -4.04
CA THR A 33 6.62 2.14 -3.17
C THR A 33 6.88 2.70 -1.78
N TRP A 34 7.22 3.98 -1.67
CA TRP A 34 7.39 4.63 -0.37
C TRP A 34 6.12 4.61 0.48
N HIS A 35 4.98 5.02 -0.08
CA HIS A 35 3.71 5.01 0.65
C HIS A 35 3.23 3.59 0.90
N LEU A 36 3.48 2.68 -0.05
CA LEU A 36 3.18 1.26 0.09
C LEU A 36 3.88 0.65 1.32
N THR A 37 5.18 0.92 1.49
CA THR A 37 5.91 0.44 2.69
C THR A 37 5.36 1.02 3.98
N SER A 38 5.01 2.31 4.00
CA SER A 38 4.40 2.95 5.18
C SER A 38 3.05 2.32 5.53
N PHE A 39 2.27 2.00 4.50
CA PHE A 39 0.95 1.39 4.65
C PHE A 39 1.03 -0.06 5.12
N PHE A 40 1.96 -0.86 4.59
CA PHE A 40 2.26 -2.19 5.12
C PHE A 40 2.79 -2.14 6.55
N GLY A 41 3.63 -1.15 6.88
CA GLY A 41 4.08 -0.93 8.26
C GLY A 41 2.93 -0.67 9.22
N TRP A 42 1.95 0.14 8.82
CA TRP A 42 0.71 0.34 9.58
C TRP A 42 -0.09 -0.95 9.76
N CYS A 43 -0.23 -1.76 8.70
CA CYS A 43 -0.88 -3.06 8.78
C CYS A 43 -0.17 -4.01 9.74
N ILE A 44 1.16 -4.10 9.70
CA ILE A 44 1.92 -4.93 10.63
C ILE A 44 1.78 -4.41 12.06
N GLY A 45 1.78 -3.08 12.24
CA GLY A 45 1.55 -2.45 13.54
C GLY A 45 0.19 -2.76 14.13
N THR A 46 -0.90 -2.69 13.35
CA THR A 46 -2.24 -3.04 13.83
C THR A 46 -2.35 -4.52 14.20
N LEU A 47 -1.72 -5.40 13.44
CA LEU A 47 -1.63 -6.84 13.76
C LEU A 47 -0.88 -7.06 15.09
N LEU A 48 0.27 -6.42 15.28
CA LEU A 48 1.06 -6.52 16.52
C LEU A 48 0.29 -5.98 17.73
N ILE A 49 -0.39 -4.84 17.58
CA ILE A 49 -1.23 -4.28 18.65
C ILE A 49 -2.35 -5.25 19.01
N LYS A 50 -3.02 -5.83 18.01
CA LYS A 50 -4.10 -6.79 18.25
C LYS A 50 -3.60 -8.04 18.97
N ILE A 51 -2.44 -8.57 18.56
CA ILE A 51 -1.79 -9.71 19.24
C ILE A 51 -1.40 -9.35 20.68
N ALA A 52 -0.86 -8.15 20.91
CA ALA A 52 -0.44 -7.72 22.24
C ALA A 52 -1.61 -7.51 23.21
N LEU A 53 -2.78 -7.12 22.70
CA LEU A 53 -4.02 -6.95 23.47
C LEU A 53 -4.70 -8.28 23.78
N ASP A 54 -4.69 -9.22 22.85
CA ASP A 54 -5.29 -10.56 23.00
C ASP A 54 -4.22 -11.61 23.33
N GLN A 55 -3.65 -11.53 24.53
CA GLN A 55 -2.59 -12.46 25.00
C GLN A 55 -3.07 -13.90 25.23
N ASN A 56 -4.38 -14.17 25.08
CA ASN A 56 -5.00 -15.44 25.46
C ASN A 56 -5.49 -16.31 24.29
N LEU A 57 -5.27 -15.95 23.03
CA LEU A 57 -6.12 -16.47 21.96
C LEU A 57 -5.37 -17.23 20.85
N VAL A 58 -5.46 -18.56 20.94
CA VAL A 58 -5.64 -19.41 19.75
C VAL A 58 -7.14 -19.40 19.45
N SER A 59 -7.62 -18.40 18.69
CA SER A 59 -9.06 -18.27 18.42
C SER A 59 -9.32 -17.87 16.98
N LYS A 60 -10.36 -18.47 16.39
CA LYS A 60 -10.81 -18.21 15.01
C LYS A 60 -11.02 -16.73 14.71
N GLU A 61 -11.33 -15.92 15.73
CA GLU A 61 -11.50 -14.46 15.60
C GLU A 61 -10.19 -13.73 15.27
N LEU A 62 -9.06 -14.10 15.89
CA LEU A 62 -7.77 -13.50 15.56
C LEU A 62 -7.37 -13.82 14.11
N LEU A 63 -7.58 -15.06 13.67
CA LEU A 63 -7.33 -15.44 12.28
C LEU A 63 -8.21 -14.63 11.32
N LYS A 64 -9.51 -14.49 11.59
CA LYS A 64 -10.40 -13.63 10.78
C LYS A 64 -9.94 -12.18 10.76
N PHE A 65 -9.52 -11.63 11.90
CA PHE A 65 -9.01 -10.26 11.99
C PHE A 65 -7.72 -10.08 11.18
N ILE A 66 -6.79 -11.04 11.24
CA ILE A 66 -5.55 -11.02 10.48
C ILE A 66 -5.86 -11.03 8.97
N ILE A 67 -6.69 -11.97 8.53
CA ILE A 67 -7.05 -12.12 7.10
C ILE A 67 -7.80 -10.87 6.61
N ALA A 68 -8.74 -10.33 7.39
CA ALA A 68 -9.45 -9.08 7.05
C ALA A 68 -8.49 -7.88 6.96
N SER A 69 -7.58 -7.73 7.93
CA SER A 69 -6.59 -6.65 7.93
C SER A 69 -5.66 -6.72 6.72
N ILE A 70 -5.19 -7.92 6.37
CA ILE A 70 -4.36 -8.15 5.18
C ILE A 70 -5.16 -7.86 3.90
N SER A 71 -6.41 -8.32 3.81
CA SER A 71 -7.26 -8.09 2.62
C SER A 71 -7.48 -6.60 2.37
N ILE A 72 -7.84 -5.84 3.41
CA ILE A 72 -7.99 -4.38 3.35
C ILE A 72 -6.67 -3.71 2.98
N SER A 73 -5.57 -4.17 3.58
CA SER A 73 -4.24 -3.62 3.32
C SER A 73 -3.82 -3.80 1.85
N MET A 74 -4.07 -4.98 1.30
CA MET A 74 -3.81 -5.31 -0.11
C MET A 74 -4.71 -4.52 -1.07
N PHE A 75 -5.98 -4.32 -0.71
CA PHE A 75 -6.93 -3.51 -1.51
C PHE A 75 -6.50 -2.05 -1.61
N CYS A 76 -6.25 -1.40 -0.46
CA CYS A 76 -5.78 -0.02 -0.41
C CYS A 76 -4.43 0.16 -1.11
N SER A 77 -3.53 -0.82 -0.96
CA SER A 77 -2.24 -0.87 -1.68
C SER A 77 -2.43 -0.91 -3.19
N SER A 78 -3.40 -1.69 -3.69
CA SER A 78 -3.75 -1.73 -5.12
C SER A 78 -4.21 -0.36 -5.63
N ILE A 79 -5.14 0.30 -4.91
CA ILE A 79 -5.64 1.65 -5.26
C ILE A 79 -4.49 2.65 -5.28
N LEU A 80 -3.58 2.57 -4.30
CA LEU A 80 -2.42 3.46 -4.24
C LEU A 80 -1.49 3.29 -5.44
N VAL A 81 -1.17 2.05 -5.81
CA VAL A 81 -0.33 1.76 -6.99
C VAL A 81 -1.05 2.18 -8.28
N PHE A 82 -2.35 1.96 -8.38
CA PHE A 82 -3.16 2.36 -9.54
C PHE A 82 -3.16 3.88 -9.74
N THR A 83 -3.46 4.63 -8.67
CA THR A 83 -3.50 6.10 -8.69
C THR A 83 -2.11 6.71 -8.95
N ALA A 84 -1.06 6.15 -8.34
CA ALA A 84 0.31 6.63 -8.52
C ALA A 84 0.85 6.34 -9.93
N THR A 85 0.55 5.18 -10.51
CA THR A 85 1.10 4.78 -11.81
C THR A 85 0.19 5.09 -12.98
N LYS A 86 -1.03 5.61 -12.72
CA LYS A 86 -2.11 5.77 -13.71
C LYS A 86 -2.40 4.46 -14.45
N GLY A 87 -2.38 3.33 -13.73
CA GLY A 87 -2.55 2.00 -14.30
C GLY A 87 -1.42 1.48 -15.21
N LYS A 88 -0.31 2.23 -15.38
CA LYS A 88 0.79 1.83 -16.28
C LYS A 88 1.73 0.76 -15.71
N HIS A 89 1.54 0.32 -14.47
CA HIS A 89 2.35 -0.71 -13.84
C HIS A 89 1.45 -1.85 -13.36
N PRO A 90 1.67 -3.10 -13.78
CA PRO A 90 0.73 -4.20 -13.52
C PRO A 90 0.62 -4.60 -12.04
N GLY A 91 1.49 -4.07 -11.17
CA GLY A 91 1.49 -4.41 -9.73
C GLY A 91 0.16 -4.19 -9.01
N TRP A 92 -0.71 -3.25 -9.47
CA TRP A 92 -2.04 -3.08 -8.88
C TRP A 92 -2.93 -4.32 -9.08
N ILE A 93 -2.79 -5.03 -10.20
CA ILE A 93 -3.58 -6.23 -10.54
C ILE A 93 -3.26 -7.36 -9.57
N ILE A 94 -1.98 -7.58 -9.29
CA ILE A 94 -1.53 -8.64 -8.37
C ILE A 94 -2.03 -8.36 -6.95
N LEU A 95 -1.87 -7.11 -6.47
CA LEU A 95 -2.35 -6.70 -5.14
C LEU A 95 -3.87 -6.85 -5.00
N LEU A 96 -4.62 -6.51 -6.06
CA LEU A 96 -6.07 -6.66 -6.09
C LEU A 96 -6.46 -8.15 -6.10
N GLY A 97 -5.79 -8.96 -6.92
CA GLY A 97 -6.00 -10.40 -6.97
C GLY A 97 -5.78 -11.07 -5.61
N ILE A 98 -4.70 -10.72 -4.91
CA ILE A 98 -4.42 -11.22 -3.55
C ILE A 98 -5.52 -10.76 -2.58
N SER A 99 -5.95 -9.50 -2.64
CA SER A 99 -7.03 -8.98 -1.80
C SER A 99 -8.34 -9.78 -1.98
N ILE A 100 -8.74 -10.05 -3.23
CA ILE A 100 -9.95 -10.84 -3.54
C ILE A 100 -9.79 -12.27 -3.05
N LEU A 101 -8.67 -12.93 -3.35
CA LEU A 101 -8.43 -14.32 -2.90
C LEU A 101 -8.48 -14.43 -1.39
N THR A 102 -7.88 -13.45 -0.70
CA THR A 102 -7.84 -13.40 0.76
C THR A 102 -9.23 -13.13 1.35
N PHE A 103 -10.05 -12.31 0.67
CA PHE A 103 -11.43 -12.03 1.07
C PHE A 103 -12.38 -13.23 0.84
N LEU A 104 -12.15 -14.03 -0.20
CA LEU A 104 -12.92 -15.26 -0.42
C LEU A 104 -12.60 -16.35 0.63
N GLY A 105 -11.44 -16.26 1.29
CA GLY A 105 -11.02 -17.18 2.34
C GLY A 105 -11.37 -16.76 3.78
N THR A 106 -11.88 -15.55 4.00
CA THR A 106 -12.39 -15.06 5.32
C THR A 106 -13.75 -15.64 5.68
#